data_AF-A0A1A8CAB7-F1
#
_entry.id   AF-A0A1A8CAB7-F1
#
_cell.length_a   1.000
_cell.length_b   1.000
_cell.length_c   1.000
_cell.angle_alpha   90.00
_cell.angle_beta   90.00
_cell.angle_gamma   90.00
#
_symmetry.space_group_name_H-M   'P 1'
#
loop_
_entity.id
_entity.type
_entity.pdbx_description
1 polymer ?
#
loop_
_entity_poly.entity_id
_entity_poly.type
_entity_poly.pdbx_seq_one_letter_code
_entity_poly.pdbx_strand_id
1 'polypeptide(L)'
;NILYTVTTHPRHGRIAINDQEVVTFCQEDLQFGRVVYHMTDLSASEDNFQISVSASSPGVDYGHVPAQTVNVTVRPLIYLREPVRVPSGIAVKLG
;
A
#
# COMPACT_ATOMS: atom_id res chain seq x y z
N ASN A 1 15.44 10.47 13.69
CA ASN A 1 14.04 10.09 13.51
C ASN A 1 13.71 10.26 12.04
N ILE A 2 13.19 9.21 11.39
CA ILE A 2 12.74 9.27 9.99
C ILE A 2 11.23 9.03 10.02
N LEU A 3 10.48 10.00 9.48
CA LEU A 3 9.02 9.97 9.42
C LEU A 3 8.57 9.90 7.97
N TYR A 4 7.70 8.94 7.69
CA TYR A 4 7.02 8.76 6.41
C TYR A 4 5.60 9.30 6.54
N THR A 5 5.14 10.08 5.56
CA THR A 5 3.78 10.62 5.52
C THR A 5 3.12 10.23 4.21
N VAL A 6 1.96 9.58 4.26
CA VAL A 6 1.12 9.31 3.08
C VAL A 6 0.48 10.63 2.64
N THR A 7 0.92 11.14 1.50
CA THR A 7 0.44 12.42 0.95
C THR A 7 -0.74 12.24 0.01
N THR A 8 -0.83 11.08 -0.65
CA THR A 8 -1.95 10.69 -1.51
C THR A 8 -2.34 9.27 -1.13
N HIS A 9 -3.58 9.07 -0.70
CA HIS A 9 -4.06 7.77 -0.25
C HIS A 9 -4.24 6.79 -1.43
N PRO A 10 -4.03 5.49 -1.20
CA PRO A 10 -4.42 4.45 -2.16
C PRO A 10 -5.92 4.52 -2.46
N ARG A 11 -6.32 4.15 -3.68
CA ARG A 11 -7.74 4.18 -4.12
C ARG A 11 -8.48 2.88 -3.83
N HIS A 12 -7.76 1.75 -3.84
CA HIS A 12 -8.30 0.40 -3.74
C HIS A 12 -7.80 -0.33 -2.48
N GLY A 13 -7.21 0.40 -1.53
CA GLY A 13 -6.77 -0.10 -0.25
C GLY A 13 -6.50 1.02 0.76
N ARG A 14 -5.76 0.68 1.81
CA ARG A 14 -5.30 1.60 2.86
C ARG A 14 -3.93 1.19 3.39
N ILE A 15 -3.17 2.13 3.93
CA ILE A 15 -1.95 1.84 4.69
C ILE A 15 -2.33 1.71 6.16
N ALA A 16 -1.92 0.63 6.81
CA ALA A 16 -2.37 0.30 8.15
C ALA A 16 -1.26 -0.23 9.06
N ILE A 17 -1.45 -0.03 10.36
CA ILE A 17 -0.72 -0.68 11.45
C ILE A 17 -1.77 -1.26 12.40
N ASN A 18 -1.67 -2.55 12.76
CA ASN A 18 -2.67 -3.23 13.61
C ASN A 18 -4.11 -3.04 13.08
N ASP A 19 -4.31 -3.21 11.77
CA ASP A 19 -5.56 -3.04 11.03
C ASP A 19 -6.17 -1.62 11.01
N GLN A 20 -5.58 -0.67 11.72
CA GLN A 20 -5.98 0.73 11.74
C GLN A 20 -5.26 1.51 10.65
N GLU A 21 -6.02 2.32 9.90
CA GLU A 21 -5.45 3.20 8.89
C GLU A 21 -4.52 4.25 9.51
N VAL A 22 -3.36 4.46 8.89
CA VAL A 22 -2.38 5.44 9.33
C VAL A 22 -1.95 6.34 8.17
N VAL A 23 -1.83 7.63 8.46
CA VAL A 23 -1.29 8.63 7.53
C VAL A 23 0.21 8.86 7.71
N THR A 24 0.77 8.43 8.85
CA THR A 24 2.19 8.57 9.18
C THR A 24 2.70 7.33 9.90
N PHE A 25 3.95 6.97 9.61
CA PHE A 25 4.67 5.90 10.28
C PHE A 25 6.17 6.21 10.28
N CYS A 26 6.93 5.61 11.19
CA CYS A 26 8.36 5.84 11.33
C CYS A 26 9.19 4.67 10.81
N GLN A 27 10.51 4.88 10.72
CA GLN A 27 11.44 3.82 10.28
C GLN A 27 11.38 2.56 11.15
N GLU A 28 11.10 2.70 12.45
CA GLU A 28 10.93 1.57 13.36
C GLU A 28 9.69 0.72 13.02
N ASP A 29 8.59 1.34 12.59
CA ASP A 29 7.39 0.63 12.11
C ASP A 29 7.71 -0.25 10.89
N LEU A 30 8.49 0.28 9.95
CA LEU A 30 8.95 -0.46 8.77
C LEU A 30 9.90 -1.60 9.14
N GLN A 31 10.87 -1.36 10.03
CA GLN A 31 11.84 -2.37 10.46
C GLN A 31 11.17 -3.56 11.16
N PHE A 32 10.13 -3.31 11.93
CA PHE A 32 9.34 -4.37 12.58
C PHE A 32 8.23 -4.95 11.67
N GLY A 33 8.13 -4.52 10.41
CA GLY A 33 7.12 -5.02 9.47
C GLY A 33 5.68 -4.72 9.87
N ARG A 34 5.46 -3.66 10.65
CA ARG A 34 4.13 -3.29 11.17
C ARG A 34 3.25 -2.59 10.13
N VAL A 35 3.86 -1.92 9.16
CA VAL A 35 3.17 -1.18 8.11
C VAL A 35 2.75 -2.14 7.00
N VAL A 36 1.44 -2.21 6.75
CA VAL A 36 0.87 -3.07 5.72
C VAL A 36 -0.01 -2.26 4.77
N TYR A 37 -0.01 -2.64 3.49
CA TYR A 37 -1.08 -2.26 2.58
C TYR A 37 -2.21 -3.27 2.72
N HIS A 38 -3.41 -2.79 3.01
CA HIS A 38 -4.62 -3.60 3.11
C HIS A 38 -5.56 -3.23 1.96
N MET A 39 -5.72 -4.14 1.01
CA MET A 39 -6.64 -4.00 -0.11
C MET A 39 -8.10 -4.03 0.36
N THR A 40 -8.90 -3.06 -0.08
CA THR A 40 -10.32 -2.95 0.27
C THR A 40 -11.24 -3.19 -0.93
N ASP A 41 -10.73 -3.00 -2.14
CA ASP A 41 -11.44 -3.30 -3.38
C ASP A 41 -10.73 -4.43 -4.13
N LEU A 42 -11.28 -5.64 -4.03
CA LEU A 42 -10.74 -6.86 -4.64
C LEU A 42 -10.99 -6.93 -6.16
N SER A 43 -11.67 -5.96 -6.76
CA SER A 43 -11.91 -5.91 -8.21
C SER A 43 -10.77 -5.24 -8.99
N ALA A 44 -9.92 -4.46 -8.31
CA ALA A 44 -8.72 -3.88 -8.88
C ALA A 44 -7.52 -4.83 -8.77
N SER A 45 -6.56 -4.77 -9.70
CA SER A 45 -5.27 -5.49 -9.57
C SER A 45 -4.09 -4.54 -9.34
N GLU A 46 -4.33 -3.25 -9.43
CA GLU A 46 -3.34 -2.20 -9.34
C GLU A 46 -3.85 -1.09 -8.43
N ASP A 47 -2.94 -0.52 -7.65
CA ASP A 47 -3.17 0.67 -6.87
C ASP A 47 -1.87 1.47 -6.76
N ASN A 48 -1.95 2.72 -6.32
CA ASN A 48 -0.78 3.52 -5.99
C ASN A 48 -1.11 4.52 -4.89
N PHE A 49 -0.08 4.87 -4.14
CA PHE A 49 -0.16 5.93 -3.15
C PHE A 49 1.14 6.73 -3.18
N GLN A 50 1.13 7.92 -2.60
CA GLN A 50 2.33 8.75 -2.51
C GLN A 50 2.75 8.95 -1.06
N ILE A 51 4.06 8.97 -0.84
CA ILE A 51 4.67 9.24 0.47
C ILE A 51 5.72 10.35 0.37
N SER A 52 5.80 11.22 1.37
CA SER A 52 6.98 12.05 1.62
C SER A 52 7.76 11.49 2.81
N VAL A 53 9.06 11.82 2.89
CA VAL A 53 9.95 11.35 3.96
C VAL A 53 10.68 12.53 4.55
N SER A 54 10.72 12.63 5.87
CA SER A 54 11.53 13.64 6.57
C SER A 54 12.49 12.98 7.55
N ALA A 55 13.66 13.58 7.76
CA ALA A 55 14.65 13.08 8.69
C ALA A 55 15.16 14.20 9.61
N SER A 56 15.12 13.98 10.92
CA SER A 56 15.59 14.96 11.92
C SER A 56 16.12 14.30 13.19
N SER A 57 16.90 15.05 13.96
CA SER A 57 17.26 14.75 15.35
C SER A 57 17.03 16.00 16.22
N PRO A 58 17.10 15.92 17.56
CA PRO A 58 16.89 17.09 18.41
C PRO A 58 17.82 18.25 18.01
N GLY A 59 17.22 19.35 17.52
CA GLY A 59 17.95 20.54 17.07
C GLY A 59 18.60 20.45 15.70
N VAL A 60 18.40 19.36 14.93
CA VAL A 60 18.98 19.20 13.58
C VAL A 60 17.93 18.70 12.59
N ASP A 61 17.70 19.46 11.53
CA ASP A 61 16.91 19.04 10.37
C ASP A 61 17.85 18.50 9.28
N TYR A 62 17.70 17.22 8.91
CA TYR A 62 18.47 16.60 7.83
C TYR A 62 17.78 16.74 6.47
N GLY A 63 16.57 17.30 6.43
CA GLY A 63 15.81 17.59 5.22
C GLY A 63 14.63 16.64 4.98
N HIS A 64 13.99 16.81 3.83
CA HIS A 64 12.88 15.99 3.38
C HIS A 64 13.04 15.57 1.92
N VAL A 65 12.54 14.36 1.63
CA VAL A 65 12.30 13.87 0.28
C VAL A 65 10.84 14.19 -0.07
N PRO A 66 10.58 14.86 -1.19
CA PRO A 66 9.22 15.19 -1.62
C PRO A 66 8.42 13.92 -1.97
N ALA A 67 7.15 14.10 -2.32
CA ALA A 67 6.25 12.99 -2.61
C ALA A 67 6.82 12.01 -3.65
N GLN A 68 6.94 10.74 -3.27
CA GLN A 68 7.32 9.61 -4.10
C GLN A 68 6.15 8.66 -4.25
N THR A 69 5.97 8.11 -5.45
CA THR A 69 4.90 7.14 -5.73
C THR A 69 5.34 5.72 -5.37
N VAL A 70 4.49 5.01 -4.64
CA VAL A 70 4.59 3.57 -4.40
C VAL A 70 3.51 2.88 -5.22
N ASN A 71 3.91 1.97 -6.09
CA ASN A 71 2.99 1.16 -6.89
C ASN A 71 2.69 -0.17 -6.19
N VAL A 72 1.42 -0.54 -6.17
CA VAL A 72 0.94 -1.81 -5.64
C VAL A 72 0.38 -2.64 -6.79
N THR A 73 0.85 -3.87 -6.92
CA THR A 73 0.33 -4.82 -7.91
C THR A 73 -0.05 -6.11 -7.22
N VAL A 74 -1.31 -6.50 -7.36
CA VAL A 74 -1.85 -7.74 -6.81
C VAL A 74 -1.95 -8.77 -7.92
N ARG A 75 -1.28 -9.91 -7.74
CA ARG A 75 -1.38 -11.06 -8.64
C ARG A 75 -2.24 -12.13 -7.96
N PRO A 76 -3.46 -12.38 -8.44
CA PRO A 76 -4.30 -13.40 -7.84
C PRO A 76 -3.70 -14.78 -8.11
N LEU A 77 -3.63 -15.62 -7.08
CA LEU A 77 -3.17 -17.00 -7.16
C LEU A 77 -4.38 -17.92 -7.31
N ILE A 78 -4.93 -18.02 -8.52
CA ILE A 78 -6.09 -18.87 -8.84
C ILE A 78 -5.61 -20.10 -9.60
N TYR A 79 -5.94 -21.30 -9.10
CA TYR A 79 -5.76 -22.57 -9.81
C TYR A 79 -7.12 -23.08 -10.28
N LEU A 80 -7.42 -22.90 -11.57
CA LEU A 80 -8.63 -23.45 -12.17
C LEU A 80 -8.36 -24.89 -12.62
N ARG A 81 -9.27 -25.82 -12.29
CA ARG A 81 -9.18 -27.22 -12.74
C ARG A 81 -9.31 -27.36 -14.26
N GLU A 82 -9.98 -26.41 -14.90
CA GLU A 82 -10.18 -26.35 -16.35
C GLU A 82 -9.88 -24.93 -16.86
N PRO A 83 -9.44 -24.74 -18.12
CA PRO A 83 -9.21 -23.41 -18.69
C PRO A 83 -10.52 -22.62 -18.81
N VAL A 84 -10.80 -21.73 -17.86
CA VAL A 84 -11.97 -20.85 -17.96
C VAL A 84 -11.61 -19.61 -18.79
N ARG A 85 -12.34 -19.39 -19.88
CA ARG A 85 -12.30 -18.12 -20.62
C ARG A 85 -13.14 -17.10 -19.86
N VAL A 86 -12.50 -16.26 -19.07
CA VAL A 86 -13.17 -15.17 -18.35
C VAL A 86 -13.12 -13.91 -19.22
N PRO A 87 -14.26 -13.39 -19.69
CA PRO A 87 -14.29 -12.09 -20.36
C PRO A 87 -13.86 -10.99 -19.38
N SER A 88 -13.04 -10.05 -19.86
CA SER A 88 -12.60 -8.92 -19.04
C SER A 88 -13.80 -8.15 -18.47
N GLY A 89 -13.75 -7.81 -17.18
CA GLY A 89 -14.77 -7.00 -16.49
C GLY A 89 -16.03 -7.76 -16.05
N ILE A 90 -16.11 -9.08 -16.22
CA ILE A 90 -17.26 -9.89 -15.76
C ILE A 90 -16.90 -10.67 -14.50
N ALA A 91 -17.68 -10.47 -13.43
CA ALA A 91 -17.58 -11.27 -12.21
C ALA A 91 -18.02 -12.71 -12.51
N VAL A 92 -17.13 -13.67 -12.26
CA VAL A 92 -17.43 -15.11 -12.41
C VAL A 92 -17.41 -15.77 -11.05
N LYS A 93 -18.45 -16.54 -10.75
CA LYS A 93 -18.54 -17.33 -9.53
C LYS A 93 -17.60 -18.53 -9.64
N LEU A 94 -16.61 -18.60 -8.76
CA LEU A 94 -15.82 -19.81 -8.57
C LEU A 94 -16.68 -20.80 -7.77
N GLY A 95 -16.94 -21.96 -8.35
CA GLY A 95 -17.70 -23.05 -7.74
C GLY A 95 -16.90 -23.85 -6.72
#